data_AF-A0A952X3Q7-F1
#
_entry.id   AF-A0A952X3Q7-F1
#
_cell.length_a   1.000
_cell.length_b   1.000
_cell.length_c   1.000
_cell.angle_alpha   90.00
_cell.angle_beta   90.00
_cell.angle_gamma   90.00
#
_symmetry.space_group_name_H-M   'P 1'
#
loop_
_entity.id
_entity.type
_entity.pdbx_description
1 polymer ?
#
loop_
_entity_poly.entity_id
_entity_poly.type
_entity_poly.pdbx_seq_one_letter_code
_entity_poly.pdbx_strand_id
1 'polypeptide(L)'
;MATFRDAAGDEWTLSVTVGLIRRVQAATGHKLLELVEDGSPLLRAIEADELVAFDLLAAAVASQRDAAGVSVDQFAERLNEQALTDGFRALLEATIDFFPEPKRRPLRTAMRRSYEALDRLQAELLERAAYQADSQSAAAAIDASLREKLGVSSGSSPASPASIPKD
;
A
#
# COMPACT_ATOMS: atom_id res chain seq x y z
N MET A 1 -1.01 16.86 -15.80
CA MET A 1 -2.00 17.00 -14.72
C MET A 1 -2.58 15.62 -14.49
N ALA A 2 -2.62 15.18 -13.25
CA ALA A 2 -3.18 13.90 -12.84
C ALA A 2 -4.23 14.13 -11.73
N THR A 3 -5.03 13.12 -11.43
CA THR A 3 -6.02 13.14 -10.35
C THR A 3 -5.93 11.86 -9.54
N PHE A 4 -6.38 11.91 -8.29
CA PHE A 4 -6.63 10.74 -7.45
C PHE A 4 -7.91 10.96 -6.65
N ARG A 5 -8.39 9.92 -5.95
CA ARG A 5 -9.56 10.00 -5.07
C ARG A 5 -9.23 9.57 -3.66
N ASP A 6 -9.87 10.22 -2.69
CA ASP A 6 -9.78 9.82 -1.28
C ASP A 6 -10.85 8.76 -0.91
N ALA A 7 -10.80 8.26 0.32
CA ALA A 7 -11.75 7.24 0.81
C ALA A 7 -13.19 7.76 1.01
N ALA A 8 -13.43 9.08 0.97
CA ALA A 8 -14.76 9.66 0.90
C ALA A 8 -15.28 9.78 -0.56
N GLY A 9 -14.40 9.55 -1.54
CA GLY A 9 -14.69 9.59 -2.97
C GLY A 9 -14.44 10.94 -3.63
N ASP A 10 -13.99 11.96 -2.88
CA ASP A 10 -13.66 13.28 -3.40
C ASP A 10 -12.43 13.21 -4.32
N GLU A 11 -12.46 13.94 -5.43
CA GLU A 11 -11.39 13.92 -6.45
C GLU A 11 -10.45 15.11 -6.31
N TRP A 12 -9.15 14.81 -6.18
CA TRP A 12 -8.09 15.77 -5.92
C TRP A 12 -7.20 15.92 -7.15
N THR A 13 -7.05 17.15 -7.65
CA THR A 13 -6.27 17.43 -8.88
C THR A 13 -4.84 17.87 -8.58
N LEU A 14 -3.88 17.27 -9.27
CA LEU A 14 -2.46 17.58 -9.17
C LEU A 14 -1.92 18.16 -10.48
N SER A 15 -1.54 19.44 -10.42
CA SER A 15 -0.96 20.20 -11.52
C SER A 15 0.24 20.98 -11.01
N VAL A 16 1.45 20.45 -11.27
CA VAL A 16 2.69 21.03 -10.74
C VAL A 16 2.99 22.33 -11.48
N THR A 17 3.05 23.40 -10.70
CA THR A 17 3.38 24.76 -11.12
C THR A 17 4.45 25.32 -10.17
N VAL A 18 5.09 26.43 -10.52
CA VAL A 18 6.04 27.12 -9.62
C VAL A 18 5.39 27.49 -8.27
N GLY A 19 4.09 27.81 -8.28
CA GLY A 19 3.31 28.05 -7.06
C GLY A 19 3.14 26.81 -6.18
N LEU A 20 2.89 25.64 -6.78
CA LEU A 20 2.81 24.36 -6.06
C LEU A 20 4.19 23.97 -5.50
N ILE A 21 5.24 24.01 -6.33
CA ILE A 21 6.62 23.66 -5.93
C ILE A 21 7.07 24.50 -4.72
N ARG A 22 6.89 25.83 -4.79
CA ARG A 22 7.23 26.73 -3.68
C ARG A 22 6.44 26.45 -2.41
N ARG A 23 5.17 26.07 -2.53
CA ARG A 23 4.30 25.76 -1.39
C ARG A 23 4.71 24.45 -0.71
N VAL A 24 4.92 23.40 -1.49
CA VAL A 24 5.40 22.10 -0.99
C VAL A 24 6.74 22.26 -0.27
N GLN A 25 7.69 22.99 -0.88
CA GLN A 25 8.98 23.26 -0.24
C GLN A 25 8.87 24.12 1.03
N ALA A 26 7.95 25.08 1.07
CA ALA A 26 7.74 25.91 2.26
C ALA A 26 7.02 25.18 3.41
N ALA A 27 6.17 24.20 3.11
CA ALA A 27 5.46 23.40 4.11
C ALA A 27 6.28 22.22 4.64
N THR A 28 7.00 21.53 3.75
CA THR A 28 7.67 20.24 4.05
C THR A 28 9.19 20.31 4.10
N GLY A 29 9.80 21.42 3.67
CA GLY A 29 11.25 21.56 3.45
C GLY A 29 11.79 20.84 2.21
N HIS A 30 11.10 19.81 1.72
CA HIS A 30 11.53 18.99 0.58
C HIS A 30 11.33 19.67 -0.78
N LYS A 31 12.28 19.47 -1.71
CA LYS A 31 12.14 20.01 -3.08
C LYS A 31 11.44 18.98 -3.96
N LEU A 32 10.17 19.24 -4.30
CA LEU A 32 9.33 18.30 -5.08
C LEU A 32 10.00 17.74 -6.36
N LEU A 33 10.85 18.52 -7.04
CA LEU A 33 11.53 18.09 -8.26
C LEU A 33 12.59 17.00 -8.04
N GLU A 34 13.04 16.78 -6.81
CA GLU A 34 13.95 15.69 -6.44
C GLU A 34 13.30 14.30 -6.60
N LEU A 35 11.96 14.21 -6.69
CA LEU A 35 11.25 12.95 -6.97
C LEU A 35 11.67 12.27 -8.28
N VAL A 36 12.25 13.01 -9.23
CA VAL A 36 12.69 12.49 -10.55
C VAL A 36 14.20 12.62 -10.78
N GLU A 37 14.97 12.74 -9.71
CA GLU A 37 16.44 12.75 -9.73
C GLU A 37 16.98 11.36 -9.40
N ASP A 38 18.07 10.97 -10.07
CA ASP A 38 18.73 9.69 -9.81
C ASP A 38 19.33 9.69 -8.40
N GLY A 39 19.17 8.56 -7.69
CA GLY A 39 19.51 8.47 -6.28
C GLY A 39 18.76 9.49 -5.40
N SER A 40 17.52 9.85 -5.75
CA SER A 40 16.68 10.84 -5.04
C SER A 40 16.76 10.74 -3.51
N PRO A 41 17.08 11.83 -2.79
CA PRO A 41 16.97 11.88 -1.33
C PRO A 41 15.51 11.92 -0.86
N LEU A 42 14.59 12.41 -1.70
CA LEU A 42 13.18 12.52 -1.37
C LEU A 42 12.46 11.17 -1.46
N LEU A 43 12.78 10.33 -2.45
CA LEU A 43 12.28 8.96 -2.47
C LEU A 43 12.75 8.17 -1.25
N ARG A 44 14.05 8.26 -0.88
CA ARG A 44 14.56 7.64 0.35
C ARG A 44 13.94 8.16 1.64
N ALA A 45 13.48 9.41 1.67
CA ALA A 45 12.74 9.94 2.83
C ALA A 45 11.36 9.29 2.94
N ILE A 46 10.66 9.11 1.82
CA ILE A 46 9.35 8.46 1.73
C ILE A 46 9.45 6.95 2.01
N GLU A 47 10.52 6.29 1.54
CA GLU A 47 10.83 4.88 1.86
C GLU A 47 11.13 4.65 3.35
N ALA A 48 11.51 5.70 4.09
CA ALA A 48 11.81 5.64 5.53
C ALA A 48 10.64 6.12 6.41
N ASP A 49 9.76 6.98 5.89
CA ASP A 49 8.60 7.53 6.57
C ASP A 49 7.49 7.89 5.57
N GLU A 50 6.40 7.13 5.57
CA GLU A 50 5.24 7.34 4.70
C GLU A 50 4.52 8.68 4.98
N LEU A 51 4.70 9.27 6.16
CA LEU A 51 4.16 10.60 6.47
C LEU A 51 4.78 11.70 5.60
N VAL A 52 5.98 11.48 5.03
CA VAL A 52 6.56 12.39 4.03
C VAL A 52 5.70 12.40 2.75
N ALA A 53 5.15 11.26 2.32
CA ALA A 53 4.23 11.22 1.18
C ALA A 53 2.90 11.93 1.51
N PHE A 54 2.39 11.74 2.73
CA PHE A 54 1.21 12.47 3.21
C PHE A 54 1.43 13.99 3.19
N ASP A 55 2.52 14.48 3.78
CA ASP A 55 2.82 15.92 3.88
C ASP A 55 3.01 16.57 2.49
N LEU A 56 3.70 15.87 1.57
CA LEU A 56 3.83 16.31 0.18
C LEU A 56 2.46 16.47 -0.49
N LEU A 57 1.53 15.52 -0.28
CA LEU A 57 0.18 15.56 -0.84
C LEU A 57 -0.68 16.63 -0.18
N ALA A 58 -0.73 16.67 1.16
CA ALA A 58 -1.49 17.62 1.95
C ALA A 58 -1.10 19.08 1.64
N ALA A 59 0.19 19.32 1.37
CA ALA A 59 0.69 20.59 0.86
C ALA A 59 0.33 20.82 -0.62
N ALA A 60 0.49 19.83 -1.50
CA ALA A 60 0.19 19.95 -2.93
C ALA A 60 -1.29 20.26 -3.21
N VAL A 61 -2.23 19.64 -2.48
CA VAL A 61 -3.68 19.86 -2.63
C VAL A 61 -4.22 20.96 -1.71
N ALA A 62 -3.39 21.63 -0.92
CA ALA A 62 -3.82 22.59 0.11
C ALA A 62 -4.89 23.59 -0.37
N SER A 63 -4.70 24.29 -1.48
CA SER A 63 -5.73 25.25 -1.98
C SER A 63 -7.06 24.61 -2.41
N GLN A 64 -7.11 23.31 -2.71
CA GLN A 64 -8.36 22.60 -2.94
C GLN A 64 -9.01 22.24 -1.60
N ARG A 65 -8.22 21.79 -0.63
CA ARG A 65 -8.69 21.51 0.74
C ARG A 65 -9.25 22.78 1.41
N ASP A 66 -8.54 23.90 1.29
CA ASP A 66 -8.97 25.22 1.78
C ASP A 66 -10.33 25.62 1.16
N ALA A 67 -10.49 25.41 -0.15
CA ALA A 67 -11.73 25.73 -0.88
C ALA A 67 -12.89 24.77 -0.58
N ALA A 68 -12.60 23.51 -0.24
CA ALA A 68 -13.56 22.51 0.18
C ALA A 68 -13.88 22.54 1.69
N GLY A 69 -13.15 23.34 2.48
CA GLY A 69 -13.30 23.41 3.94
C GLY A 69 -12.73 22.20 4.71
N VAL A 70 -11.82 21.43 4.11
CA VAL A 70 -11.28 20.18 4.67
C VAL A 70 -9.98 20.45 5.43
N SER A 71 -9.93 20.12 6.73
CA SER A 71 -8.71 20.29 7.56
C SER A 71 -7.56 19.37 7.11
N VAL A 72 -6.39 19.49 7.74
CA VAL A 72 -5.27 18.56 7.49
C VAL A 72 -5.62 17.18 8.05
N ASP A 73 -6.16 17.15 9.26
CA ASP A 73 -6.54 15.93 9.99
C ASP A 73 -7.69 15.20 9.28
N GLN A 74 -8.72 15.94 8.85
CA GLN A 74 -9.83 15.39 8.05
C GLN A 74 -9.34 14.83 6.70
N PHE A 75 -8.29 15.39 6.12
CA PHE A 75 -7.68 14.85 4.90
C PHE A 75 -6.85 13.58 5.19
N ALA A 76 -6.14 13.53 6.33
CA ALA A 76 -5.46 12.32 6.78
C ALA A 76 -6.43 11.16 7.04
N GLU A 77 -7.55 11.42 7.73
CA GLU A 77 -8.62 10.42 7.98
C GLU A 77 -9.24 9.84 6.70
N ARG A 78 -9.10 10.54 5.56
CA ARG A 78 -9.60 10.09 4.24
C ARG A 78 -8.53 9.40 3.39
N LEU A 79 -7.27 9.42 3.78
CA LEU A 79 -6.18 8.77 3.05
C LEU A 79 -5.91 7.38 3.63
N ASN A 80 -6.58 6.37 3.08
CA ASN A 80 -6.16 4.98 3.24
C ASN A 80 -4.93 4.66 2.35
N GLU A 81 -4.33 3.49 2.55
CA GLU A 81 -3.17 2.97 1.80
C GLU A 81 -3.28 3.17 0.28
N GLN A 82 -4.44 2.82 -0.30
CA GLN A 82 -4.72 2.96 -1.73
C GLN A 82 -4.75 4.43 -2.17
N ALA A 83 -5.49 5.29 -1.44
CA ALA A 83 -5.62 6.71 -1.76
C ALA A 83 -4.29 7.48 -1.59
N LEU A 84 -3.48 7.10 -0.60
CA LEU A 84 -2.13 7.64 -0.42
C LEU A 84 -1.21 7.22 -1.58
N THR A 85 -1.27 5.95 -1.98
CA THR A 85 -0.50 5.38 -3.10
C THR A 85 -0.88 6.02 -4.45
N ASP A 86 -2.17 6.10 -4.77
CA ASP A 86 -2.65 6.73 -6.01
C ASP A 86 -2.40 8.24 -6.01
N GLY A 87 -2.52 8.90 -4.85
CA GLY A 87 -2.14 10.30 -4.69
C GLY A 87 -0.67 10.53 -5.00
N PHE A 88 0.23 9.71 -4.42
CA PHE A 88 1.66 9.82 -4.67
C PHE A 88 2.04 9.49 -6.13
N ARG A 89 1.40 8.48 -6.72
CA ARG A 89 1.50 8.14 -8.15
C ARG A 89 1.10 9.35 -9.02
N ALA A 90 -0.03 9.99 -8.74
CA ALA A 90 -0.49 11.19 -9.43
C ALA A 90 0.44 12.41 -9.20
N LEU A 91 1.05 12.54 -8.02
CA LEU A 91 2.03 13.59 -7.73
C LEU A 91 3.31 13.43 -8.55
N LEU A 92 3.81 12.19 -8.68
CA LEU A 92 4.96 11.88 -9.53
C LEU A 92 4.65 12.15 -11.01
N GLU A 93 3.47 11.76 -11.50
CA GLU A 93 3.04 12.06 -12.87
C GLU A 93 2.94 13.55 -13.14
N ALA A 94 2.31 14.31 -12.24
CA ALA A 94 2.21 15.76 -12.36
C ALA A 94 3.60 16.43 -12.27
N THR A 95 4.54 15.87 -11.52
CA THR A 95 5.94 16.34 -11.43
C THR A 95 6.71 16.06 -12.72
N ILE A 96 6.51 14.89 -13.35
CA ILE A 96 7.07 14.57 -14.68
C ILE A 96 6.50 15.51 -15.75
N ASP A 97 5.21 15.85 -15.67
CA ASP A 97 4.54 16.76 -16.61
C ASP A 97 5.07 18.19 -16.61
N PHE A 98 5.66 18.65 -15.51
CA PHE A 98 6.28 19.98 -15.39
C PHE A 98 7.56 20.14 -16.23
N PHE A 99 8.23 19.04 -16.59
CA PHE A 99 9.46 19.10 -17.38
C PHE A 99 9.20 19.28 -18.89
N PRO A 100 10.11 19.96 -19.62
CA PRO A 100 10.06 20.02 -21.08
C PRO A 100 10.10 18.62 -21.73
N GLU A 101 9.48 18.49 -22.91
CA GLU A 101 9.28 17.22 -23.61
C GLU A 101 10.52 16.30 -23.70
N PRO A 102 11.76 16.80 -23.97
CA PRO A 102 12.96 15.97 -24.00
C PRO A 102 13.27 15.22 -22.70
N LYS A 103 12.95 15.78 -21.52
CA LYS A 103 13.09 15.10 -20.22
C LYS A 103 11.79 14.37 -19.82
N ARG A 104 10.62 14.90 -20.17
CA ARG A 104 9.31 14.32 -19.85
C ARG A 104 9.08 12.95 -20.49
N ARG A 105 9.40 12.79 -21.78
CA ARG A 105 9.16 11.54 -22.53
C ARG A 105 9.93 10.32 -22.00
N PRO A 106 11.25 10.37 -21.72
CA PRO A 106 11.95 9.24 -21.10
C PRO A 106 11.46 8.97 -19.68
N LEU A 107 11.24 10.01 -18.85
CA LEU A 107 10.73 9.83 -17.48
C LEU A 107 9.38 9.12 -17.44
N ARG A 108 8.39 9.55 -18.23
CA ARG A 108 7.08 8.87 -18.29
C ARG A 108 7.20 7.41 -18.77
N THR A 109 8.18 7.12 -19.63
CA THR A 109 8.43 5.76 -20.14
C THR A 109 9.07 4.86 -19.08
N ALA A 110 10.00 5.39 -18.27
CA ALA A 110 10.61 4.68 -17.15
C ALA A 110 9.62 4.44 -16.01
N MET A 111 8.90 5.49 -15.60
CA MET A 111 7.89 5.44 -14.55
C MET A 111 6.80 4.39 -14.85
N ARG A 112 6.20 4.44 -16.05
CA ARG A 112 5.16 3.47 -16.44
C ARG A 112 5.69 2.03 -16.41
N ARG A 113 6.88 1.78 -16.95
CA ARG A 113 7.52 0.44 -16.89
C ARG A 113 7.79 -0.04 -15.46
N SER A 114 8.06 0.88 -14.54
CA SER A 114 8.31 0.57 -13.13
C SER A 114 7.02 0.13 -12.43
N TYR A 115 5.92 0.88 -12.59
CA TYR A 115 4.60 0.45 -12.10
C TYR A 115 4.13 -0.85 -12.77
N GLU A 116 4.21 -0.94 -14.11
CA GLU A 116 3.90 -2.17 -14.86
C GLU A 116 4.67 -3.40 -14.35
N ALA A 117 5.85 -3.23 -13.72
CA ALA A 117 6.64 -4.32 -13.15
C ALA A 117 6.29 -4.61 -11.67
N LEU A 118 6.05 -3.56 -10.87
CA LEU A 118 5.62 -3.67 -9.47
C LEU A 118 4.24 -4.31 -9.35
N ASP A 119 3.26 -3.85 -10.15
CA ASP A 119 1.90 -4.38 -10.18
C ASP A 119 1.90 -5.89 -10.50
N ARG A 120 2.78 -6.32 -11.42
CA ARG A 120 3.00 -7.75 -11.76
C ARG A 120 3.62 -8.55 -10.61
N LEU A 121 4.67 -8.01 -9.98
CA LEU A 121 5.33 -8.68 -8.85
C LEU A 121 4.40 -8.84 -7.65
N GLN A 122 3.58 -7.82 -7.35
CA GLN A 122 2.56 -7.89 -6.31
C GLN A 122 1.52 -8.98 -6.62
N ALA A 123 1.02 -9.06 -7.87
CA ALA A 123 0.09 -10.11 -8.27
C ALA A 123 0.68 -11.52 -8.11
N GLU A 124 1.93 -11.76 -8.56
CA GLU A 124 2.62 -13.04 -8.38
C GLU A 124 2.82 -13.42 -6.90
N LEU A 125 3.11 -12.43 -6.04
CA LEU A 125 3.29 -12.65 -4.59
C LEU A 125 1.97 -12.96 -3.89
N LEU A 126 0.89 -12.26 -4.24
CA LEU A 126 -0.45 -12.50 -3.70
C LEU A 126 -1.02 -13.85 -4.15
N GLU A 127 -0.83 -14.25 -5.41
CA GLU A 127 -1.24 -15.57 -5.92
C GLU A 127 -0.50 -16.70 -5.18
N ARG A 128 0.82 -16.56 -4.96
CA ARG A 128 1.61 -17.51 -4.16
C ARG A 128 1.18 -17.56 -2.70
N ALA A 129 0.87 -16.41 -2.09
CA ALA A 129 0.39 -16.34 -0.71
C ALA A 129 -0.99 -17.02 -0.55
N ALA A 130 -1.92 -16.79 -1.48
CA ALA A 130 -3.22 -17.45 -1.50
C ALA A 130 -3.07 -18.98 -1.65
N TYR A 131 -2.25 -19.44 -2.61
CA TYR A 131 -1.98 -20.86 -2.79
C TYR A 131 -1.33 -21.51 -1.55
N GLN A 132 -0.46 -20.79 -0.84
CA GLN A 132 0.12 -21.26 0.42
C GLN A 132 -0.92 -21.31 1.55
N ALA A 133 -1.85 -20.36 1.63
CA ALA A 133 -2.93 -20.37 2.64
C ALA A 133 -3.97 -21.48 2.40
N ASP A 134 -4.30 -21.78 1.13
CA ASP A 134 -5.19 -22.90 0.78
C ASP A 134 -4.54 -24.26 1.01
N SER A 135 -3.25 -24.41 0.67
CA SER A 135 -2.51 -25.68 0.84
C SER A 135 -2.09 -25.94 2.30
N GLN A 136 -1.64 -24.92 3.02
CA GLN A 136 -1.55 -24.95 4.48
C GLN A 136 -2.91 -24.63 5.10
N SER A 137 -3.92 -25.49 4.88
CA SER A 137 -5.26 -25.23 5.42
C SER A 137 -5.20 -25.02 6.94
N ALA A 138 -5.28 -23.76 7.37
CA ALA A 138 -4.97 -23.37 8.74
C ALA A 138 -5.93 -24.04 9.73
N ALA A 139 -7.16 -24.31 9.30
CA ALA A 139 -8.13 -25.14 10.00
C ALA A 139 -7.56 -26.51 10.41
N ALA A 140 -6.87 -27.24 9.53
CA ALA A 140 -6.31 -28.55 9.85
C ALA A 140 -5.13 -28.47 10.83
N ALA A 141 -4.26 -27.45 10.69
CA ALA A 141 -3.15 -27.22 11.61
C ALA A 141 -3.62 -26.80 13.02
N ILE A 142 -4.66 -25.96 13.08
CA ILE A 142 -5.31 -25.53 14.33
C ILE A 142 -6.07 -26.70 14.97
N ASP A 143 -6.84 -27.49 14.22
CA ASP A 143 -7.62 -28.63 14.71
C ASP A 143 -6.72 -29.79 15.17
N ALA A 144 -5.57 -30.02 14.51
CA ALA A 144 -4.53 -30.91 15.01
C ALA A 144 -3.93 -30.41 16.33
N SER A 145 -3.55 -29.13 16.40
CA SER A 145 -3.02 -28.49 17.61
C SER A 145 -4.04 -28.47 18.76
N LEU A 146 -5.34 -28.39 18.46
CA LEU A 146 -6.42 -28.51 19.45
C LEU A 146 -6.53 -29.93 19.96
N ARG A 147 -6.53 -30.97 19.11
CA ARG A 147 -6.58 -32.37 19.57
C ARG A 147 -5.40 -32.73 20.47
N GLU A 148 -4.20 -32.26 20.12
CA GLU A 148 -3.00 -32.46 20.94
C GLU A 148 -3.14 -31.79 22.32
N LYS A 149 -3.54 -30.51 22.37
CA LYS A 149 -3.65 -29.74 23.62
C LYS A 149 -4.88 -30.07 24.48
N LEU A 150 -5.97 -30.53 23.88
CA LEU A 150 -7.19 -30.93 24.58
C LEU A 150 -7.16 -32.38 25.08
N GLY A 151 -6.11 -33.15 24.75
CA GLY A 151 -5.83 -34.43 25.39
C GLY A 151 -6.95 -35.46 25.26
N VAL A 152 -7.67 -35.48 24.12
CA VAL A 152 -8.74 -36.43 23.83
C VAL A 152 -8.18 -37.83 23.55
N SER A 153 -7.64 -38.44 24.61
CA SER A 153 -7.21 -39.83 24.65
C SER A 153 -8.38 -40.73 24.28
N SER A 154 -8.32 -41.33 23.10
CA SER A 154 -9.24 -42.40 22.69
C SER A 154 -8.95 -43.65 23.52
N GLY A 155 -9.50 -43.68 24.73
CA GLY A 155 -9.24 -44.72 25.72
C GLY A 155 -9.67 -46.10 25.22
N SER A 156 -8.70 -46.89 24.76
CA SER A 156 -8.88 -48.30 24.46
C SER A 156 -9.24 -49.05 25.74
N SER A 157 -10.53 -49.36 25.91
CA SER A 157 -10.94 -50.32 26.94
C SER A 157 -10.34 -51.69 26.61
N PRO A 158 -9.64 -52.35 27.55
CA PRO A 158 -8.89 -53.56 27.26
C PRO A 158 -9.81 -54.73 26.93
N ALA A 159 -9.30 -55.70 26.15
CA ALA A 159 -10.03 -56.89 25.77
C ALA A 159 -10.45 -57.71 27.00
N SER A 160 -11.75 -58.01 27.11
CA SER A 160 -12.24 -58.98 28.09
C SER A 160 -11.84 -60.40 27.66
N PRO A 161 -11.39 -61.26 28.58
CA PRO A 161 -10.93 -62.61 28.25
C PRO A 161 -12.08 -63.55 27.87
N ALA A 162 -11.75 -64.62 27.15
CA ALA A 162 -12.71 -65.63 26.68
C ALA A 162 -13.20 -66.56 27.81
N SER A 163 -14.46 -66.96 27.73
CA SER A 163 -15.09 -67.98 28.60
C SER A 163 -15.87 -69.00 27.78
N ILE A 164 -15.38 -70.24 27.74
CA ILE A 164 -16.00 -71.45 27.16
C ILE A 164 -15.49 -72.65 27.98
N PRO A 165 -16.25 -73.74 28.22
CA PRO A 165 -17.70 -73.94 28.07
C PRO A 165 -18.35 -73.75 29.47
N LYS A 166 -19.23 -74.57 30.10
CA LYS A 166 -19.95 -75.82 29.76
C LYS A 166 -21.14 -76.00 30.72
N ASP A 167 -22.28 -76.48 30.22
CA ASP A 167 -22.85 -77.77 30.65
C ASP A 167 -23.70 -78.41 29.53
#